data_AF-A0A936CZC3-F1
#
_entry.id   AF-A0A936CZC3-F1
#
_cell.length_a   1.000
_cell.length_b   1.000
_cell.length_c   1.000
_cell.angle_alpha   90.00
_cell.angle_beta   90.00
_cell.angle_gamma   90.00
#
_symmetry.space_group_name_H-M   'P 1'
#
loop_
_entity.id
_entity.type
_entity.pdbx_description
1 polymer ?
#
loop_
_entity_poly.entity_id
_entity_poly.type
_entity_poly.pdbx_seq_one_letter_code
_entity_poly.pdbx_strand_id
1 'polypeptide(L)'
;MRKLLYATTALTAAALVAGAAGDAAAQSPSPYREALPAPAPATTTSQAAEKIKLGLSGYYQQWGVITDQDYTTRTAVGTNNQHRQTNLVDNKHNSEICVIGQTTLDNGLTVGINVQLEAFTEADTVDESYLFLQSPTMGQVIIGDENNAGYLLHVTAPDGGVSLDSGDLCNIRAFETGTGTQTSYGGLGANLFDSPICTTNLRVNDNDSGKFTYITPRFAGFQVGASYIPNLESGGDNNSALTQLGSGDNGRNSGLSDGVAGGINFKDTFGDFGVQASGGILWAQGISGAANANNSNLLAYNAGAQFSFAGFSAGGGWMMVPQGQRGVVSAAQAGTTGAPAGSAIKSNGMGWTVGAAYEFGPYKVGIDYETGTNNKTSVGGVDRLDQAVISGSYALGPGIKVVGGVFYYDWQEENQMSANQGVGGTTGLKLSF
;
A
#
# COMPACT_ATOMS: atom_id res chain seq x y z
N MET A 1 28.11 25.22 32.34
CA MET A 1 27.21 24.82 33.45
C MET A 1 25.99 25.73 33.48
N ARG A 2 24.92 25.36 32.76
CA ARG A 2 23.60 25.99 32.86
C ARG A 2 22.59 24.85 32.95
N LYS A 3 21.86 24.81 34.06
CA LYS A 3 20.84 23.81 34.39
C LYS A 3 19.59 24.08 33.56
N LEU A 4 19.13 23.10 32.77
CA LEU A 4 17.77 23.08 32.24
C LEU A 4 16.87 22.30 33.22
N LEU A 5 15.82 22.96 33.67
CA LEU A 5 14.74 22.36 34.46
C LEU A 5 13.92 21.44 33.55
N TYR A 6 13.76 20.17 33.94
CA TYR A 6 12.78 19.27 33.38
C TYR A 6 11.40 19.61 33.96
N ALA A 7 10.47 20.05 33.11
CA ALA A 7 9.05 20.09 33.43
C ALA A 7 8.40 18.79 32.92
N THR A 8 8.08 17.91 33.85
CA THR A 8 7.30 16.70 33.65
C THR A 8 5.81 17.07 33.54
N THR A 9 5.24 16.96 32.34
CA THR A 9 3.78 16.95 32.16
C THR A 9 3.37 15.53 31.77
N ALA A 10 2.89 14.78 32.75
CA ALA A 10 2.23 13.50 32.53
C ALA A 10 0.89 13.75 31.83
N LEU A 11 0.74 13.23 30.62
CA LEU A 11 -0.54 13.22 29.91
C LEU A 11 -1.29 11.93 30.32
N THR A 12 -2.13 12.04 31.35
CA THR A 12 -3.10 10.99 31.70
C THR A 12 -4.23 11.00 30.68
N ALA A 13 -4.24 10.04 29.75
CA ALA A 13 -5.40 9.72 28.94
C ALA A 13 -6.28 8.73 29.70
N ALA A 14 -7.36 9.23 30.30
CA ALA A 14 -8.41 8.41 30.89
C ALA A 14 -9.76 8.89 30.37
N ALA A 15 -10.47 8.00 29.65
CA ALA A 15 -11.92 8.03 29.55
C ALA A 15 -12.41 6.60 29.27
N LEU A 16 -12.65 5.88 30.37
CA LEU A 16 -13.53 4.71 30.42
C LEU A 16 -14.97 5.20 30.20
N VAL A 17 -15.69 4.64 29.22
CA VAL A 17 -17.15 4.59 29.24
C VAL A 17 -17.56 3.20 28.78
N ALA A 18 -18.17 2.45 29.69
CA ALA A 18 -18.77 1.15 29.42
C ALA A 18 -20.17 1.33 28.79
N GLY A 19 -20.46 0.53 27.77
CA GLY A 19 -21.79 0.42 27.18
C GLY A 19 -21.83 -0.78 26.23
N ALA A 20 -22.61 -1.80 26.60
CA ALA A 20 -22.77 -3.04 25.86
C ALA A 20 -23.70 -2.87 24.66
N ALA A 21 -23.27 -3.31 23.48
CA ALA A 21 -24.11 -3.95 22.46
C ALA A 21 -23.15 -4.64 21.48
N GLY A 22 -23.30 -5.95 21.35
CA GLY A 22 -22.54 -6.75 20.38
C GLY A 22 -23.15 -6.65 19.00
N ASP A 23 -22.31 -6.64 17.98
CA ASP A 23 -22.56 -7.25 16.68
C ASP A 23 -21.22 -7.43 15.93
N ALA A 24 -21.27 -8.34 14.96
CA ALA A 24 -20.19 -9.14 14.38
C ALA A 24 -18.87 -8.44 14.00
N ALA A 25 -17.78 -9.16 14.29
CA ALA A 25 -16.41 -8.91 13.86
C ALA A 25 -16.31 -8.95 12.32
N ALA A 26 -16.29 -7.78 11.69
CA ALA A 26 -15.82 -7.60 10.33
C ALA A 26 -14.42 -6.99 10.40
N GLN A 27 -13.42 -7.76 9.96
CA GLN A 27 -12.06 -7.27 9.71
C GLN A 27 -12.15 -5.92 8.99
N SER A 28 -11.56 -4.88 9.58
CA SER A 28 -11.29 -3.65 8.85
C SER A 28 -10.41 -4.04 7.67
N PRO A 29 -10.86 -3.87 6.43
CA PRO A 29 -9.95 -4.04 5.32
C PRO A 29 -8.82 -3.03 5.50
N SER A 30 -7.62 -3.45 5.11
CA SER A 30 -6.56 -2.51 4.72
C SER A 30 -7.21 -1.37 3.90
N PRO A 31 -6.88 -0.09 4.11
CA PRO A 31 -7.42 1.01 3.31
C PRO A 31 -7.30 0.81 1.79
N TYR A 32 -6.44 -0.11 1.33
CA TYR A 32 -6.27 -0.52 -0.08
C TYR A 32 -6.99 -1.80 -0.47
N ARG A 33 -7.91 -2.29 0.35
CA ARG A 33 -8.60 -3.56 0.14
C ARG A 33 -10.08 -3.39 0.31
N GLU A 34 -10.71 -2.58 -0.52
CA GLU A 34 -12.15 -2.57 -0.51
C GLU A 34 -12.69 -3.93 -0.98
N ALA A 35 -13.53 -4.53 -0.15
CA ALA A 35 -14.24 -5.73 -0.52
C ALA A 35 -15.20 -5.34 -1.66
N LEU A 36 -14.93 -5.87 -2.86
CA LEU A 36 -15.81 -5.71 -4.01
C LEU A 36 -17.26 -5.96 -3.60
N PRO A 37 -18.20 -5.10 -4.04
CA PRO A 37 -19.58 -5.15 -3.58
C PRO A 37 -20.16 -6.55 -3.81
N ALA A 38 -20.77 -7.11 -2.75
CA ALA A 38 -21.43 -8.40 -2.87
C ALA A 38 -22.53 -8.34 -3.94
N PRO A 39 -22.65 -9.36 -4.81
CA PRO A 39 -23.72 -9.38 -5.80
C PRO A 39 -25.07 -9.33 -5.09
N ALA A 40 -25.97 -8.47 -5.57
CA ALA A 40 -27.33 -8.44 -5.06
C ALA A 40 -28.02 -9.80 -5.28
N PRO A 41 -28.84 -10.29 -4.33
CA PRO A 41 -29.54 -11.56 -4.50
C PRO A 41 -30.45 -11.52 -5.73
N ALA A 42 -30.31 -12.52 -6.60
CA ALA A 42 -31.06 -12.64 -7.84
C ALA A 42 -32.55 -12.91 -7.56
N THR A 43 -33.40 -11.91 -7.77
CA THR A 43 -34.85 -12.11 -7.91
C THR A 43 -35.17 -12.45 -9.36
N THR A 44 -35.58 -13.69 -9.62
CA THR A 44 -35.96 -14.15 -10.96
C THR A 44 -37.31 -13.55 -11.39
N THR A 45 -37.26 -12.35 -11.97
CA THR A 45 -38.27 -11.89 -12.91
C THR A 45 -37.52 -11.43 -14.15
N SER A 46 -37.79 -12.05 -15.29
CA SER A 46 -37.30 -11.61 -16.60
C SER A 46 -37.79 -10.17 -16.84
N GLN A 47 -36.95 -9.22 -16.45
CA GLN A 47 -36.98 -7.83 -16.88
C GLN A 47 -35.75 -7.66 -17.76
N ALA A 48 -35.89 -6.95 -18.88
CA ALA A 48 -34.72 -6.59 -19.68
C ALA A 48 -33.63 -6.01 -18.76
N ALA A 49 -32.40 -6.53 -18.85
CA ALA A 49 -31.29 -6.11 -17.99
C ALA A 49 -31.28 -4.58 -17.87
N GLU A 50 -31.49 -4.08 -16.64
CA GLU A 50 -31.54 -2.64 -16.41
C GLU A 50 -30.21 -2.01 -16.82
N LYS A 51 -30.27 -0.77 -17.35
CA LYS A 51 -29.05 0.01 -17.60
C LYS A 51 -28.22 0.07 -16.30
N ILE A 52 -26.90 0.06 -16.46
CA ILE A 52 -25.97 0.25 -15.33
C ILE A 52 -26.39 1.49 -14.54
N LYS A 53 -26.54 1.32 -13.22
CA LYS A 53 -26.76 2.40 -12.26
C LYS A 53 -25.43 2.74 -11.62
N LEU A 54 -25.08 4.02 -11.62
CA LEU A 54 -23.90 4.52 -10.93
C LEU A 54 -24.26 4.85 -9.48
N GLY A 55 -23.39 4.44 -8.57
CA GLY A 55 -23.38 4.82 -7.16
C GLY A 55 -22.03 5.46 -6.81
N LEU A 56 -22.01 6.12 -5.66
CA LEU A 56 -20.76 6.60 -5.05
C LEU A 56 -20.44 5.68 -3.87
N SER A 57 -19.17 5.35 -3.75
CA SER A 57 -18.56 4.65 -2.63
C SER A 57 -17.26 5.36 -2.27
N GLY A 58 -16.60 4.93 -1.21
CA GLY A 58 -15.20 5.26 -0.94
C GLY A 58 -14.99 5.62 0.52
N TYR A 59 -13.94 6.39 0.78
CA TYR A 59 -13.53 6.70 2.14
C TYR A 59 -12.99 8.13 2.28
N TYR A 60 -13.11 8.66 3.49
CA TYR A 60 -12.51 9.94 3.85
C TYR A 60 -11.78 9.84 5.18
N GLN A 61 -10.49 10.14 5.19
CA GLN A 61 -9.69 10.12 6.42
C GLN A 61 -9.09 11.49 6.68
N GLN A 62 -9.23 11.93 7.93
CA GLN A 62 -8.66 13.17 8.40
C GLN A 62 -7.92 12.93 9.72
N TRP A 63 -6.68 13.39 9.77
CA TRP A 63 -5.74 13.12 10.84
C TRP A 63 -5.16 14.41 11.42
N GLY A 64 -5.04 14.46 12.74
CA GLY A 64 -4.08 15.32 13.42
C GLY A 64 -2.85 14.49 13.78
N VAL A 65 -1.67 14.94 13.34
CA VAL A 65 -0.41 14.24 13.53
C VAL A 65 0.54 15.11 14.33
N ILE A 66 1.26 14.51 15.28
CA ILE A 66 2.35 15.15 16.03
C ILE A 66 3.61 14.27 15.95
N THR A 67 4.77 14.86 15.68
CA THR A 67 6.05 14.14 15.61
C THR A 67 7.21 14.87 16.27
N ASP A 68 8.03 14.13 16.99
CA ASP A 68 9.35 14.55 17.44
C ASP A 68 10.38 13.72 16.65
N GLN A 69 11.16 14.39 15.81
CA GLN A 69 11.96 13.73 14.79
C GLN A 69 13.32 14.42 14.62
N ASP A 70 14.37 13.61 14.52
CA ASP A 70 15.73 14.04 14.20
C ASP A 70 16.03 13.78 12.72
N TYR A 71 15.61 14.72 11.89
CA TYR A 71 15.75 14.63 10.45
C TYR A 71 17.07 15.28 9.99
N THR A 72 17.90 14.49 9.30
CA THR A 72 19.17 14.94 8.73
C THR A 72 19.27 14.59 7.25
N THR A 73 20.00 15.41 6.50
CA THR A 73 20.28 15.20 5.07
C THR A 73 21.72 15.52 4.72
N ARG A 74 22.21 15.00 3.59
CA ARG A 74 23.48 15.36 2.95
C ARG A 74 23.20 15.93 1.57
N THR A 75 24.05 16.87 1.12
CA THR A 75 23.97 17.41 -0.24
C THR A 75 24.61 16.48 -1.26
N ALA A 76 25.64 15.74 -0.85
CA ALA A 76 26.26 14.68 -1.65
C ALA A 76 26.91 13.62 -0.75
N VAL A 77 27.19 12.44 -1.30
CA VAL A 77 27.95 11.39 -0.60
C VAL A 77 29.29 11.94 -0.12
N GLY A 78 29.63 11.61 1.14
CA GLY A 78 30.85 12.08 1.79
C GLY A 78 30.79 13.51 2.35
N THR A 79 29.66 14.21 2.24
CA THR A 79 29.46 15.53 2.89
C THR A 79 28.89 15.40 4.30
N ASN A 80 28.99 16.48 5.10
CA ASN A 80 28.49 16.51 6.47
C ASN A 80 26.95 16.52 6.54
N ASN A 81 26.39 15.83 7.53
CA ASN A 81 24.96 15.86 7.82
C ASN A 81 24.50 17.28 8.17
N GLN A 82 23.35 17.65 7.65
CA GLN A 82 22.63 18.89 7.95
C GLN A 82 21.32 18.53 8.63
N HIS A 83 21.11 19.01 9.87
CA HIS A 83 19.80 18.90 10.52
C HIS A 83 18.78 19.77 9.78
N ARG A 84 17.57 19.23 9.63
CA ARG A 84 16.44 19.91 9.01
C ARG A 84 15.37 20.14 10.07
N GLN A 85 14.81 21.34 10.05
CA GLN A 85 13.67 21.65 10.88
C GLN A 85 12.40 21.05 10.25
N THR A 86 11.58 20.42 11.07
CA THR A 86 10.28 19.88 10.70
C THR A 86 9.19 20.56 11.52
N ASN A 87 7.96 20.56 11.01
CA ASN A 87 6.81 20.97 11.80
C ASN A 87 6.52 19.90 12.85
N LEU A 88 6.19 20.34 14.07
CA LEU A 88 5.83 19.44 15.18
C LEU A 88 4.43 18.85 14.99
N VAL A 89 3.48 19.63 14.46
CA VAL A 89 2.08 19.24 14.29
C VAL A 89 1.65 19.54 12.87
N ASP A 90 0.86 18.65 12.29
CA ASP A 90 0.22 18.86 11.00
C ASP A 90 -1.17 18.22 10.93
N ASN A 91 -1.96 18.67 9.96
CA ASN A 91 -3.21 18.06 9.57
C ASN A 91 -3.00 17.28 8.26
N LYS A 92 -3.35 15.99 8.25
CA LYS A 92 -3.15 15.10 7.10
C LYS A 92 -4.46 14.49 6.65
N HIS A 93 -4.59 14.20 5.37
CA HIS A 93 -5.75 13.55 4.78
C HIS A 93 -5.30 12.44 3.82
N ASN A 94 -6.13 11.41 3.71
CA ASN A 94 -6.01 10.35 2.71
C ASN A 94 -7.44 9.89 2.42
N SER A 95 -7.94 10.14 1.23
CA SER A 95 -9.37 10.09 0.95
C SER A 95 -9.62 9.87 -0.53
N GLU A 96 -10.62 9.06 -0.84
CA GLU A 96 -10.92 8.65 -2.19
C GLU A 96 -12.44 8.56 -2.41
N ILE A 97 -12.88 8.86 -3.64
CA ILE A 97 -14.27 8.76 -4.07
C ILE A 97 -14.33 7.80 -5.24
N CYS A 98 -15.06 6.69 -5.07
CA CYS A 98 -15.24 5.67 -6.09
C CYS A 98 -16.59 5.86 -6.80
N VAL A 99 -16.59 5.89 -8.12
CA VAL A 99 -17.80 5.81 -8.95
C VAL A 99 -17.98 4.36 -9.39
N ILE A 100 -18.92 3.67 -8.76
CA ILE A 100 -19.18 2.24 -9.02
C ILE A 100 -20.46 2.11 -9.84
N GLY A 101 -20.39 1.36 -10.94
CA GLY A 101 -21.55 1.05 -11.76
C GLY A 101 -21.64 -0.44 -12.05
N GLN A 102 -22.76 -1.09 -11.78
CA GLN A 102 -22.94 -2.49 -12.16
C GLN A 102 -24.37 -2.85 -12.56
N THR A 103 -24.50 -3.96 -13.29
CA THR A 103 -25.77 -4.63 -13.58
C THR A 103 -25.54 -6.13 -13.69
N THR A 104 -26.56 -6.93 -13.35
CA THR A 104 -26.52 -8.38 -13.52
C THR A 104 -27.39 -8.76 -14.72
N LEU A 105 -26.78 -9.45 -15.67
CA LEU A 105 -27.42 -9.94 -16.88
C LEU A 105 -28.32 -11.15 -16.59
N ASP A 106 -29.24 -11.44 -17.50
CA ASP A 106 -30.20 -12.56 -17.37
C ASP A 106 -29.53 -13.94 -17.18
N ASN A 107 -28.29 -14.09 -17.65
CA ASN A 107 -27.49 -15.32 -17.49
C ASN A 107 -26.72 -15.38 -16.15
N GLY A 108 -26.93 -14.42 -15.23
CA GLY A 108 -26.30 -14.35 -13.92
C GLY A 108 -24.90 -13.72 -13.91
N LEU A 109 -24.38 -13.27 -15.05
CA LEU A 109 -23.11 -12.55 -15.14
C LEU A 109 -23.31 -11.11 -14.69
N THR A 110 -22.53 -10.67 -13.70
CA THR A 110 -22.47 -9.25 -13.31
C THR A 110 -21.40 -8.56 -14.13
N VAL A 111 -21.74 -7.41 -14.69
CA VAL A 111 -20.82 -6.54 -15.44
C VAL A 111 -20.82 -5.18 -14.77
N GLY A 112 -19.64 -4.62 -14.53
CA GLY A 112 -19.52 -3.32 -13.90
C GLY A 112 -18.24 -2.59 -14.18
N ILE A 113 -18.15 -1.38 -13.63
CA ILE A 113 -17.03 -0.47 -13.67
C ILE A 113 -16.75 0.05 -12.25
N ASN A 114 -15.51 0.43 -12.01
CA ASN A 114 -15.08 1.21 -10.86
C ASN A 114 -14.09 2.28 -11.35
N VAL A 115 -14.25 3.51 -10.87
CA VAL A 115 -13.33 4.63 -11.11
C VAL A 115 -13.06 5.29 -9.77
N GLN A 116 -11.81 5.28 -9.34
CA GLN A 116 -11.32 5.71 -8.04
C GLN A 116 -10.65 7.07 -8.18
N LEU A 117 -11.17 8.07 -7.46
CA LEU A 117 -10.72 9.46 -7.55
C LEU A 117 -10.10 9.91 -6.23
N GLU A 118 -8.85 10.37 -6.29
CA GLU A 118 -8.19 10.97 -5.14
C GLU A 118 -8.88 12.27 -4.74
N ALA A 119 -9.29 12.38 -3.46
CA ALA A 119 -10.06 13.51 -2.95
C ALA A 119 -9.16 14.66 -2.46
N PHE A 120 -7.93 14.74 -2.97
CA PHE A 120 -6.95 15.79 -2.71
C PHE A 120 -6.15 16.12 -3.97
N THR A 121 -5.35 17.18 -3.93
CA THR A 121 -4.59 17.62 -5.12
C THR A 121 -3.41 16.70 -5.37
N GLU A 122 -3.57 15.85 -6.37
CA GLU A 122 -2.57 14.92 -6.88
C GLU A 122 -2.22 15.25 -8.34
N ALA A 123 -1.03 14.84 -8.80
CA ALA A 123 -0.68 14.95 -10.21
C ALA A 123 -1.47 13.93 -11.06
N ASP A 124 -1.81 12.80 -10.45
CA ASP A 124 -2.70 11.78 -10.99
C ASP A 124 -3.94 11.69 -10.09
N THR A 125 -5.09 12.14 -10.58
CA THR A 125 -6.31 12.20 -9.76
C THR A 125 -7.13 10.91 -9.86
N VAL A 126 -6.85 10.06 -10.84
CA VAL A 126 -7.53 8.77 -11.03
C VAL A 126 -6.55 7.68 -10.61
N ASP A 127 -6.77 7.05 -9.46
CA ASP A 127 -5.86 6.00 -8.96
C ASP A 127 -6.14 4.68 -9.72
N GLU A 128 -7.39 4.21 -9.70
CA GLU A 128 -7.84 3.04 -10.46
C GLU A 128 -9.02 3.32 -11.38
N SER A 129 -9.04 2.64 -12.52
CA SER A 129 -10.09 2.70 -13.52
C SER A 129 -10.21 1.37 -14.25
N TYR A 130 -11.27 0.61 -13.96
CA TYR A 130 -11.40 -0.73 -14.52
C TYR A 130 -12.86 -1.15 -14.77
N LEU A 131 -13.01 -2.09 -15.68
CA LEU A 131 -14.22 -2.89 -15.88
C LEU A 131 -14.03 -4.26 -15.24
N PHE A 132 -15.10 -4.83 -14.69
CA PHE A 132 -15.10 -6.20 -14.21
C PHE A 132 -16.28 -7.01 -14.75
N LEU A 133 -16.06 -8.32 -14.87
CA LEU A 133 -17.08 -9.33 -15.09
C LEU A 133 -17.01 -10.34 -13.95
N GLN A 134 -18.13 -10.59 -13.28
CA GLN A 134 -18.17 -11.48 -12.13
C GLN A 134 -19.28 -12.52 -12.27
N SER A 135 -18.91 -13.77 -12.00
CA SER A 135 -19.79 -14.92 -11.94
C SER A 135 -19.60 -15.66 -10.61
N PRO A 136 -20.67 -16.01 -9.90
CA PRO A 136 -20.57 -16.80 -8.68
C PRO A 136 -19.87 -18.16 -8.88
N THR A 137 -19.96 -18.73 -10.08
CA THR A 137 -19.42 -20.08 -10.38
C THR A 137 -18.13 -20.06 -11.18
N MET A 138 -17.84 -18.96 -11.88
CA MET A 138 -16.65 -18.86 -12.74
C MET A 138 -15.61 -17.87 -12.21
N GLY A 139 -15.92 -17.08 -11.19
CA GLY A 139 -14.99 -16.12 -10.61
C GLY A 139 -15.10 -14.75 -11.27
N GLN A 140 -14.01 -14.01 -11.28
CA GLN A 140 -14.00 -12.61 -11.69
C GLN A 140 -12.87 -12.31 -12.65
N VAL A 141 -13.19 -11.55 -13.70
CA VAL A 141 -12.22 -10.91 -14.58
C VAL A 141 -12.24 -9.41 -14.29
N ILE A 142 -11.07 -8.80 -14.18
CA ILE A 142 -10.84 -7.36 -14.02
C ILE A 142 -9.97 -6.90 -15.17
N ILE A 143 -10.33 -5.78 -15.80
CA ILE A 143 -9.68 -5.25 -16.99
C ILE A 143 -9.52 -3.74 -16.82
N GLY A 144 -8.28 -3.26 -16.75
CA GLY A 144 -7.94 -1.86 -16.53
C GLY A 144 -6.90 -1.72 -15.43
N ASP A 145 -6.92 -0.57 -14.76
CA ASP A 145 -5.94 -0.18 -13.76
C ASP A 145 -6.50 -0.58 -12.39
N GLU A 146 -6.01 -1.70 -11.88
CA GLU A 146 -6.31 -2.25 -10.55
C GLU A 146 -5.07 -3.02 -10.09
N ASN A 147 -4.88 -3.23 -8.79
CA ASN A 147 -3.81 -4.04 -8.26
C ASN A 147 -3.77 -5.46 -8.85
N ASN A 148 -2.58 -6.03 -8.99
CA ASN A 148 -2.44 -7.38 -9.55
C ASN A 148 -2.90 -8.50 -8.61
N ALA A 149 -3.06 -9.72 -9.13
CA ALA A 149 -3.54 -10.87 -8.38
C ALA A 149 -2.70 -11.22 -7.14
N GLY A 150 -1.38 -11.05 -7.22
CA GLY A 150 -0.46 -11.29 -6.10
C GLY A 150 -0.67 -10.28 -4.96
N TYR A 151 -1.03 -9.04 -5.28
CA TYR A 151 -1.46 -8.01 -4.34
C TYR A 151 -2.84 -8.33 -3.77
N LEU A 152 -3.85 -8.51 -4.63
CA LEU A 152 -5.26 -8.67 -4.24
C LEU A 152 -5.49 -9.88 -3.32
N LEU A 153 -4.69 -10.94 -3.49
CA LEU A 153 -4.82 -12.18 -2.71
C LEU A 153 -3.90 -12.23 -1.49
N HIS A 154 -3.02 -11.26 -1.29
CA HIS A 154 -2.05 -11.28 -0.18
C HIS A 154 -2.73 -11.27 1.20
N VAL A 155 -2.01 -11.52 2.28
CA VAL A 155 -2.49 -11.44 3.66
C VAL A 155 -1.43 -10.68 4.42
N THR A 156 -1.84 -9.66 5.16
CA THR A 156 -0.94 -8.76 5.89
C THR A 156 -1.10 -8.93 7.41
N ALA A 157 -0.21 -8.28 8.17
CA ALA A 157 -0.30 -8.22 9.62
C ALA A 157 -1.63 -7.58 10.08
N PRO A 158 -2.23 -8.04 11.20
CA PRO A 158 -3.42 -7.41 11.78
C PRO A 158 -3.06 -6.19 12.65
N ASP A 159 -3.71 -5.05 12.40
CA ASP A 159 -3.46 -3.78 13.09
C ASP A 159 -4.53 -3.36 14.12
N GLY A 160 -4.29 -2.26 14.84
CA GLY A 160 -5.27 -1.61 15.72
C GLY A 160 -6.16 -0.53 15.05
N GLY A 161 -5.97 -0.26 13.76
CA GLY A 161 -6.66 0.79 13.00
C GLY A 161 -5.72 1.76 12.27
N VAL A 162 -4.45 1.82 12.66
CA VAL A 162 -3.36 2.43 11.88
C VAL A 162 -2.48 1.30 11.37
N SER A 163 -2.47 1.09 10.06
CA SER A 163 -1.84 -0.06 9.42
C SER A 163 -0.51 0.30 8.76
N LEU A 164 0.57 -0.42 9.06
CA LEU A 164 1.88 -0.22 8.42
C LEU A 164 1.92 -0.79 7.00
N ASP A 165 1.49 -2.06 6.83
CA ASP A 165 1.44 -2.76 5.53
C ASP A 165 0.55 -2.06 4.48
N SER A 166 -0.54 -1.47 4.96
CA SER A 166 -1.47 -0.67 4.16
C SER A 166 -1.05 0.78 4.08
N GLY A 167 0.09 1.10 4.65
CA GLY A 167 0.74 2.33 4.39
C GLY A 167 0.25 3.56 5.13
N ASP A 168 -0.65 3.46 6.10
CA ASP A 168 -1.20 4.64 6.78
C ASP A 168 -0.08 5.59 7.23
N LEU A 169 1.00 5.05 7.82
CA LEU A 169 2.10 5.89 8.32
C LEU A 169 2.99 6.49 7.22
N CYS A 170 3.32 5.72 6.16
CA CYS A 170 4.12 6.27 5.06
C CYS A 170 3.26 7.19 4.14
N ASN A 171 1.96 6.95 3.98
CA ASN A 171 1.03 7.75 3.17
C ASN A 171 0.67 9.09 3.81
N ILE A 172 0.36 9.12 5.11
CA ILE A 172 0.11 10.39 5.80
C ILE A 172 1.39 11.24 5.96
N ARG A 173 2.56 10.70 5.59
CA ARG A 173 3.87 11.35 5.73
C ARG A 173 4.09 11.95 7.12
N ALA A 174 3.94 11.14 8.16
CA ALA A 174 4.19 11.63 9.51
C ALA A 174 5.67 12.04 9.72
N PHE A 175 6.58 11.36 9.01
CA PHE A 175 8.02 11.62 9.05
C PHE A 175 8.57 11.95 7.66
N GLU A 176 9.55 12.86 7.63
CA GLU A 176 10.24 13.24 6.40
C GLU A 176 11.24 12.17 5.95
N THR A 177 11.37 11.99 4.63
CA THR A 177 12.37 11.11 3.98
C THR A 177 12.94 11.79 2.74
N GLY A 178 14.20 11.50 2.39
CA GLY A 178 14.86 11.97 1.14
C GLY A 178 15.67 13.26 1.27
N THR A 179 16.17 13.81 0.14
CA THR A 179 17.12 14.94 0.13
C THR A 179 16.68 16.18 -0.64
N GLY A 180 15.38 16.36 -0.94
CA GLY A 180 14.91 17.48 -1.78
C GLY A 180 13.41 17.79 -1.71
N THR A 181 12.99 18.83 -2.44
CA THR A 181 11.59 19.26 -2.56
C THR A 181 10.75 18.23 -3.33
N GLN A 182 9.97 17.45 -2.57
CA GLN A 182 8.71 16.76 -2.88
C GLN A 182 8.52 15.89 -4.14
N THR A 183 9.34 15.92 -5.19
CA THR A 183 8.95 15.23 -6.44
C THR A 183 9.18 13.72 -6.44
N SER A 184 9.81 13.16 -5.40
CA SER A 184 9.92 11.71 -5.22
C SER A 184 10.21 11.35 -3.77
N TYR A 185 9.36 10.52 -3.17
CA TYR A 185 9.64 9.87 -1.90
C TYR A 185 10.96 9.06 -1.99
N GLY A 186 11.58 8.77 -0.85
CA GLY A 186 12.72 7.85 -0.78
C GLY A 186 14.03 8.31 -1.42
N GLY A 187 14.09 9.48 -2.08
CA GLY A 187 15.28 9.93 -2.80
C GLY A 187 15.54 9.12 -4.08
N LEU A 188 15.99 9.79 -5.15
CA LEU A 188 16.21 9.23 -6.49
C LEU A 188 14.98 8.61 -7.19
N GLY A 189 13.75 9.05 -6.89
CA GLY A 189 12.56 8.52 -7.59
C GLY A 189 11.88 7.33 -6.92
N ALA A 190 12.26 6.95 -5.69
CA ALA A 190 11.78 5.72 -5.06
C ALA A 190 10.49 5.94 -4.25
N ASN A 191 9.32 5.67 -4.84
CA ASN A 191 8.12 5.47 -4.03
C ASN A 191 8.39 4.34 -3.02
N LEU A 192 8.27 4.63 -1.72
CA LEU A 192 8.55 3.64 -0.67
C LEU A 192 7.58 2.46 -0.75
N PHE A 193 6.35 2.68 -1.26
CA PHE A 193 5.34 1.65 -1.49
C PHE A 193 5.55 0.78 -2.72
N ASP A 194 6.34 1.24 -3.69
CA ASP A 194 6.72 0.41 -4.84
C ASP A 194 7.98 -0.41 -4.55
N SER A 195 8.26 -0.64 -3.26
CA SER A 195 9.43 -1.35 -2.77
C SER A 195 9.09 -2.13 -1.49
N PRO A 196 9.93 -3.12 -1.10
CA PRO A 196 9.75 -3.84 0.16
C PRO A 196 9.98 -3.02 1.44
N ILE A 197 9.99 -1.67 1.38
CA ILE A 197 10.34 -0.79 2.50
C ILE A 197 9.15 -0.47 3.40
N CYS A 198 7.98 -0.16 2.82
CA CYS A 198 6.77 0.28 3.55
C CYS A 198 5.56 -0.65 3.31
N THR A 199 5.76 -1.81 2.67
CA THR A 199 4.66 -2.75 2.43
C THR A 199 5.18 -4.15 2.11
N THR A 200 4.34 -5.16 2.36
CA THR A 200 4.55 -6.54 1.88
C THR A 200 3.67 -6.90 0.68
N ASN A 201 2.93 -5.96 0.12
CA ASN A 201 2.12 -6.18 -1.07
C ASN A 201 2.96 -6.11 -2.36
N LEU A 202 2.62 -6.92 -3.37
CA LEU A 202 3.33 -6.97 -4.65
C LEU A 202 2.97 -5.81 -5.58
N ARG A 203 3.33 -4.57 -5.20
CA ARG A 203 3.07 -3.34 -5.98
C ARG A 203 4.22 -2.94 -6.93
N VAL A 204 5.39 -3.58 -6.80
CA VAL A 204 6.66 -3.15 -7.43
C VAL A 204 6.53 -2.82 -8.92
N ASN A 205 6.60 -1.53 -9.24
CA ASN A 205 6.47 -0.98 -10.60
C ASN A 205 5.15 -1.34 -11.30
N ASP A 206 4.11 -1.75 -10.57
CA ASP A 206 2.87 -2.30 -11.12
C ASP A 206 1.58 -1.70 -10.51
N ASN A 207 1.69 -0.60 -9.75
CA ASN A 207 0.54 0.03 -9.07
C ASN A 207 -0.65 0.22 -10.05
N ASP A 208 -0.51 1.18 -10.95
CA ASP A 208 -1.62 1.64 -11.80
C ASP A 208 -1.48 1.15 -13.24
N SER A 209 -0.65 0.12 -13.47
CA SER A 209 -0.51 -0.45 -14.82
C SER A 209 -1.83 -1.02 -15.31
N GLY A 210 -2.18 -0.75 -16.57
CA GLY A 210 -3.31 -1.42 -17.22
C GLY A 210 -3.07 -2.92 -17.32
N LYS A 211 -3.99 -3.73 -16.81
CA LYS A 211 -3.81 -5.18 -16.69
C LYS A 211 -5.11 -5.98 -16.88
N PHE A 212 -4.93 -7.27 -17.15
CA PHE A 212 -5.99 -8.26 -17.21
C PHE A 212 -5.81 -9.22 -16.05
N THR A 213 -6.74 -9.23 -15.10
CA THR A 213 -6.68 -10.08 -13.91
C THR A 213 -7.86 -11.05 -13.90
N TYR A 214 -7.60 -12.30 -13.56
CA TYR A 214 -8.63 -13.30 -13.28
C TYR A 214 -8.44 -13.87 -11.88
N ILE A 215 -9.51 -13.89 -11.08
CA ILE A 215 -9.56 -14.47 -9.73
C ILE A 215 -10.64 -15.56 -9.70
N THR A 216 -10.31 -16.75 -9.21
CA THR A 216 -11.25 -17.86 -9.10
C THR A 216 -12.32 -17.60 -8.03
N PRO A 217 -13.47 -18.30 -8.07
CA PRO A 217 -14.27 -18.49 -6.86
C PRO A 217 -13.44 -19.13 -5.75
N ARG A 218 -13.89 -18.97 -4.50
CA ARG A 218 -13.29 -19.70 -3.38
C ARG A 218 -13.81 -21.14 -3.37
N PHE A 219 -12.90 -22.12 -3.30
CA PHE A 219 -13.23 -23.54 -3.20
C PHE A 219 -12.45 -24.17 -2.05
N ALA A 220 -13.16 -24.76 -1.07
CA ALA A 220 -12.57 -25.37 0.13
C ALA A 220 -11.54 -24.45 0.82
N GLY A 221 -11.90 -23.18 0.96
CA GLY A 221 -11.03 -22.15 1.55
C GLY A 221 -9.96 -21.58 0.60
N PHE A 222 -9.64 -22.22 -0.52
CA PHE A 222 -8.63 -21.74 -1.47
C PHE A 222 -9.19 -20.77 -2.53
N GLN A 223 -8.37 -19.80 -2.92
CA GLN A 223 -8.63 -18.90 -4.04
C GLN A 223 -7.32 -18.63 -4.78
N VAL A 224 -7.35 -18.63 -6.11
CA VAL A 224 -6.17 -18.40 -6.96
C VAL A 224 -6.46 -17.24 -7.90
N GLY A 225 -5.43 -16.52 -8.28
CA GLY A 225 -5.52 -15.43 -9.24
C GLY A 225 -4.28 -15.31 -10.09
N ALA A 226 -4.47 -14.75 -11.29
CA ALA A 226 -3.39 -14.41 -12.20
C ALA A 226 -3.67 -13.08 -12.91
N SER A 227 -2.63 -12.30 -13.15
CA SER A 227 -2.66 -11.07 -13.92
C SER A 227 -1.67 -11.13 -15.06
N TYR A 228 -2.06 -10.62 -16.22
CA TYR A 228 -1.16 -10.26 -17.31
C TYR A 228 -1.08 -8.74 -17.41
N ILE A 229 0.14 -8.22 -17.42
CA ILE A 229 0.47 -6.79 -17.34
C ILE A 229 1.30 -6.47 -18.60
N PRO A 230 0.67 -6.03 -19.70
CA PRO A 230 1.38 -5.80 -20.96
C PRO A 230 2.53 -4.79 -20.81
N ASN A 231 2.33 -3.74 -20.01
CA ASN A 231 3.30 -2.68 -19.77
C ASN A 231 3.28 -2.31 -18.28
N LEU A 232 4.46 -2.17 -17.67
CA LEU A 232 4.58 -1.76 -16.27
C LEU A 232 4.87 -0.25 -16.23
N GLU A 233 3.84 0.55 -15.98
CA GLU A 233 3.89 1.99 -16.04
C GLU A 233 3.11 2.67 -14.91
N SER A 234 3.48 3.92 -14.62
CA SER A 234 2.72 4.79 -13.71
C SER A 234 1.58 5.46 -14.48
N GLY A 235 0.34 5.31 -14.00
CA GLY A 235 -0.88 5.87 -14.62
C GLY A 235 -1.26 5.17 -15.93
N GLY A 236 -1.74 3.93 -15.85
CA GLY A 236 -2.23 3.10 -16.94
C GLY A 236 -3.55 3.57 -17.57
N ASP A 237 -4.17 4.57 -16.95
CA ASP A 237 -5.41 5.24 -17.35
C ASP A 237 -5.29 6.07 -18.65
N ASN A 238 -4.13 6.01 -19.30
CA ASN A 238 -3.80 6.81 -20.46
C ASN A 238 -4.12 6.08 -21.77
N ASN A 239 -4.86 6.75 -22.66
CA ASN A 239 -5.18 6.22 -24.00
C ASN A 239 -4.14 6.67 -25.04
N SER A 240 -2.86 6.58 -24.69
CA SER A 240 -1.76 6.95 -25.60
C SER A 240 -1.59 5.91 -26.70
N ALA A 241 -0.87 6.27 -27.77
CA ALA A 241 -0.46 5.29 -28.77
C ALA A 241 0.39 4.19 -28.11
N LEU A 242 0.33 2.97 -28.63
CA LEU A 242 1.24 1.88 -28.23
C LEU A 242 2.69 2.38 -28.39
N THR A 243 3.39 2.57 -27.28
CA THR A 243 4.70 3.20 -27.26
C THR A 243 5.80 2.21 -27.62
N GLN A 244 6.90 2.73 -28.15
CA GLN A 244 8.10 1.92 -28.33
C GLN A 244 8.69 1.57 -26.95
N LEU A 245 8.89 0.28 -26.72
CA LEU A 245 9.47 -0.24 -25.47
C LEU A 245 10.89 0.32 -25.24
N GLY A 246 11.22 0.64 -23.99
CA GLY A 246 12.57 1.10 -23.60
C GLY A 246 12.94 2.53 -23.99
N SER A 247 12.04 3.26 -24.68
CA SER A 247 12.30 4.63 -25.18
C SER A 247 12.24 5.71 -24.09
N GLY A 248 11.80 5.36 -22.88
CA GLY A 248 11.59 6.32 -21.79
C GLY A 248 10.50 7.35 -22.10
N ASP A 249 9.63 7.08 -23.07
CA ASP A 249 8.64 8.04 -23.54
C ASP A 249 7.68 8.41 -22.39
N ASN A 250 7.52 9.70 -22.17
CA ASN A 250 6.77 10.34 -21.07
C ASN A 250 7.21 10.04 -19.64
N GLY A 251 8.36 9.38 -19.41
CA GLY A 251 8.88 9.12 -18.05
C GLY A 251 8.05 8.12 -17.22
N ARG A 252 7.07 7.44 -17.84
CA ARG A 252 6.16 6.49 -17.17
C ARG A 252 6.56 5.03 -17.33
N ASN A 253 7.23 4.68 -18.43
CA ASN A 253 7.67 3.31 -18.68
C ASN A 253 8.89 2.97 -17.81
N SER A 254 8.75 1.95 -16.95
CA SER A 254 9.79 1.48 -16.03
C SER A 254 10.93 0.67 -16.71
N GLY A 255 10.87 0.48 -18.02
CA GLY A 255 11.74 -0.41 -18.79
C GLY A 255 11.40 -1.89 -18.57
N LEU A 256 10.14 -2.17 -18.24
CA LEU A 256 9.59 -3.50 -18.00
C LEU A 256 8.32 -3.70 -18.84
N SER A 257 8.15 -4.89 -19.42
CA SER A 257 6.95 -5.29 -20.17
C SER A 257 6.57 -6.74 -19.90
N ASP A 258 5.45 -7.16 -20.46
CA ASP A 258 5.01 -8.56 -20.49
C ASP A 258 5.04 -9.22 -19.11
N GLY A 259 4.55 -8.46 -18.12
CA GLY A 259 4.48 -8.87 -16.75
C GLY A 259 3.42 -9.93 -16.51
N VAL A 260 3.71 -10.84 -15.58
CA VAL A 260 2.74 -11.77 -15.03
C VAL A 260 2.82 -11.74 -13.51
N ALA A 261 1.66 -11.65 -12.87
CA ALA A 261 1.53 -11.80 -11.43
C ALA A 261 0.62 -12.98 -11.11
N GLY A 262 0.92 -13.71 -10.04
CA GLY A 262 0.09 -14.79 -9.55
C GLY A 262 -0.05 -14.72 -8.05
N GLY A 263 -1.20 -15.15 -7.55
CA GLY A 263 -1.47 -15.23 -6.13
C GLY A 263 -2.30 -16.46 -5.79
N ILE A 264 -2.09 -17.00 -4.60
CA ILE A 264 -2.97 -17.96 -3.95
C ILE A 264 -3.25 -17.50 -2.54
N ASN A 265 -4.50 -17.64 -2.09
CA ASN A 265 -4.83 -17.51 -0.68
C ASN A 265 -5.67 -18.68 -0.18
N PHE A 266 -5.59 -18.89 1.12
CA PHE A 266 -6.43 -19.77 1.89
C PHE A 266 -7.10 -18.96 2.99
N LYS A 267 -8.42 -19.14 3.17
CA LYS A 267 -9.20 -18.54 4.24
C LYS A 267 -10.25 -19.54 4.70
N ASP A 268 -10.17 -19.96 5.95
CA ASP A 268 -11.12 -20.89 6.56
C ASP A 268 -11.18 -20.73 8.08
N THR A 269 -12.18 -21.35 8.69
CA THR A 269 -12.41 -21.36 10.15
C THR A 269 -12.58 -22.79 10.65
N PHE A 270 -11.80 -23.18 11.66
CA PHE A 270 -11.83 -24.48 12.31
C PHE A 270 -12.39 -24.33 13.72
N GLY A 271 -13.71 -24.40 13.85
CA GLY A 271 -14.39 -23.95 15.07
C GLY A 271 -14.19 -22.45 15.25
N ASP A 272 -13.73 -22.03 16.43
CA ASP A 272 -13.47 -20.61 16.75
C ASP A 272 -12.10 -20.11 16.23
N PHE A 273 -11.30 -20.97 15.62
CA PHE A 273 -9.97 -20.63 15.12
C PHE A 273 -10.02 -20.27 13.62
N GLY A 274 -9.71 -19.02 13.28
CA GLY A 274 -9.60 -18.55 11.90
C GLY A 274 -8.17 -18.65 11.37
N VAL A 275 -8.05 -19.03 10.10
CA VAL A 275 -6.77 -19.11 9.38
C VAL A 275 -6.87 -18.34 8.08
N GLN A 276 -5.90 -17.47 7.82
CA GLN A 276 -5.65 -16.84 6.53
C GLN A 276 -4.18 -17.03 6.16
N ALA A 277 -3.92 -17.39 4.91
CA ALA A 277 -2.55 -17.48 4.38
C ALA A 277 -2.53 -17.12 2.90
N SER A 278 -1.40 -16.60 2.41
CA SER A 278 -1.20 -16.25 1.02
C SER A 278 0.24 -16.47 0.56
N GLY A 279 0.38 -16.59 -0.75
CA GLY A 279 1.67 -16.49 -1.43
C GLY A 279 1.47 -15.93 -2.83
N GLY A 280 2.44 -15.15 -3.29
CA GLY A 280 2.38 -14.52 -4.60
C GLY A 280 3.74 -14.36 -5.25
N ILE A 281 3.70 -14.14 -6.56
CA ILE A 281 4.85 -13.92 -7.42
C ILE A 281 4.51 -12.84 -8.44
N LEU A 282 5.47 -11.98 -8.74
CA LEU A 282 5.45 -11.04 -9.85
C LEU A 282 6.72 -11.22 -10.67
N TRP A 283 6.58 -11.34 -11.98
CA TRP A 283 7.69 -11.34 -12.94
C TRP A 283 7.38 -10.37 -14.07
N ALA A 284 8.39 -9.67 -14.56
CA ALA A 284 8.27 -8.89 -15.79
C ALA A 284 9.56 -8.92 -16.61
N GLN A 285 9.44 -8.87 -17.93
CA GLN A 285 10.57 -8.82 -18.84
C GLN A 285 11.25 -7.45 -18.73
N GLY A 286 12.57 -7.46 -18.53
CA GLY A 286 13.39 -6.28 -18.71
C GLY A 286 13.58 -5.99 -20.19
N ILE A 287 13.46 -4.71 -20.56
CA ILE A 287 13.75 -4.24 -21.92
C ILE A 287 14.88 -3.23 -21.87
N SER A 288 15.91 -3.47 -22.69
CA SER A 288 17.06 -2.56 -22.80
C SER A 288 16.61 -1.19 -23.24
N GLY A 289 16.94 -0.16 -22.45
CA GLY A 289 16.50 1.20 -22.75
C GLY A 289 16.91 2.21 -21.69
N ALA A 290 16.48 3.46 -21.85
CA ALA A 290 16.84 4.56 -20.96
C ALA A 290 16.40 4.33 -19.49
N ALA A 291 15.34 3.55 -19.26
CA ALA A 291 14.84 3.22 -17.93
C ALA A 291 15.43 1.92 -17.33
N ASN A 292 15.96 1.01 -18.16
CA ASN A 292 16.48 -0.30 -17.73
C ASN A 292 17.82 -0.62 -18.42
N ALA A 293 18.87 0.09 -17.99
CA ALA A 293 20.23 -0.02 -18.54
C ALA A 293 20.84 -1.43 -18.47
N ASN A 294 20.41 -2.27 -17.52
CA ASN A 294 20.93 -3.62 -17.35
C ASN A 294 20.07 -4.70 -18.02
N ASN A 295 18.96 -4.33 -18.67
CA ASN A 295 17.98 -5.27 -19.22
C ASN A 295 17.55 -6.34 -18.19
N SER A 296 17.47 -5.96 -16.92
CA SER A 296 17.17 -6.91 -15.85
C SER A 296 15.67 -7.10 -15.74
N ASN A 297 15.23 -8.36 -15.79
CA ASN A 297 13.86 -8.73 -15.48
C ASN A 297 13.52 -8.34 -14.04
N LEU A 298 12.25 -8.05 -13.79
CA LEU A 298 11.71 -7.95 -12.44
C LEU A 298 11.31 -9.35 -11.95
N LEU A 299 11.62 -9.64 -10.70
CA LEU A 299 11.13 -10.79 -9.98
C LEU A 299 10.89 -10.39 -8.53
N ALA A 300 9.68 -10.65 -8.04
CA ALA A 300 9.29 -10.39 -6.66
C ALA A 300 8.38 -11.51 -6.13
N TYR A 301 8.43 -11.70 -4.82
CA TYR A 301 7.62 -12.68 -4.09
C TYR A 301 7.01 -12.03 -2.87
N ASN A 302 5.82 -12.47 -2.48
CA ASN A 302 5.26 -12.21 -1.15
C ASN A 302 4.66 -13.47 -0.53
N ALA A 303 4.56 -13.46 0.79
CA ALA A 303 3.89 -14.49 1.56
C ALA A 303 3.31 -13.88 2.84
N GLY A 304 2.16 -14.37 3.27
CA GLY A 304 1.45 -13.80 4.41
C GLY A 304 0.67 -14.86 5.17
N ALA A 305 0.51 -14.66 6.48
CA ALA A 305 -0.34 -15.51 7.30
C ALA A 305 -0.91 -14.73 8.48
N GLN A 306 -2.15 -15.06 8.84
CA GLN A 306 -2.83 -14.53 10.00
C GLN A 306 -3.72 -15.59 10.64
N PHE A 307 -3.73 -15.61 11.96
CA PHE A 307 -4.54 -16.51 12.78
C PHE A 307 -5.45 -15.68 13.66
N SER A 308 -6.67 -16.15 13.91
CA SER A 308 -7.61 -15.48 14.82
C SER A 308 -8.29 -16.45 15.77
N PHE A 309 -8.55 -15.99 16.99
CA PHE A 309 -9.25 -16.76 18.02
C PHE A 309 -9.84 -15.83 19.09
N ALA A 310 -11.14 -15.96 19.39
CA ALA A 310 -11.80 -15.24 20.48
C ALA A 310 -11.54 -13.72 20.50
N GLY A 311 -11.57 -13.07 19.32
CA GLY A 311 -11.30 -11.64 19.15
C GLY A 311 -9.82 -11.29 19.01
N PHE A 312 -8.89 -12.18 19.36
CA PHE A 312 -7.47 -12.01 19.07
C PHE A 312 -7.17 -12.34 17.63
N SER A 313 -6.20 -11.63 17.05
CA SER A 313 -5.54 -11.99 15.81
C SER A 313 -4.04 -11.73 15.90
N ALA A 314 -3.25 -12.56 15.22
CA ALA A 314 -1.81 -12.37 15.09
C ALA A 314 -1.35 -12.88 13.72
N GLY A 315 -0.37 -12.21 13.12
CA GLY A 315 0.07 -12.55 11.78
C GLY A 315 1.20 -11.67 11.30
N GLY A 316 1.52 -11.83 10.02
CA GLY A 316 2.59 -11.08 9.37
C GLY A 316 2.61 -11.30 7.87
N GLY A 317 3.25 -10.37 7.18
CA GLY A 317 3.58 -10.44 5.77
C GLY A 317 5.09 -10.44 5.56
N TRP A 318 5.51 -10.92 4.40
CA TRP A 318 6.88 -10.84 3.93
C TRP A 318 6.89 -10.59 2.43
N MET A 319 7.88 -9.83 1.97
CA MET A 319 8.10 -9.55 0.57
C MET A 319 9.59 -9.51 0.26
N MET A 320 9.97 -10.01 -0.91
CA MET A 320 11.33 -9.93 -1.41
C MET A 320 11.35 -9.66 -2.90
N VAL A 321 12.24 -8.76 -3.29
CA VAL A 321 12.58 -8.48 -4.67
C VAL A 321 14.03 -8.94 -4.86
N PRO A 322 14.28 -10.18 -5.31
CA PRO A 322 15.64 -10.64 -5.57
C PRO A 322 16.26 -9.99 -6.82
N GLN A 323 15.45 -9.42 -7.71
CA GLN A 323 15.93 -8.80 -8.95
C GLN A 323 14.91 -7.79 -9.48
N GLY A 324 15.38 -6.63 -9.91
CA GLY A 324 14.57 -5.65 -10.64
C GLY A 324 15.28 -4.31 -10.73
N GLN A 325 14.88 -3.51 -11.72
CA GLN A 325 15.34 -2.13 -11.91
C GLN A 325 14.11 -1.24 -12.07
N ARG A 326 14.16 -0.04 -11.49
CA ARG A 326 13.08 0.96 -11.55
C ARG A 326 13.49 2.27 -12.22
N GLY A 327 14.68 2.32 -12.79
CA GLY A 327 15.21 3.52 -13.44
C GLY A 327 16.72 3.53 -13.54
N VAL A 328 17.26 4.66 -14.00
CA VAL A 328 18.70 4.92 -14.08
C VAL A 328 19.04 6.23 -13.38
N VAL A 329 20.25 6.31 -12.85
CA VAL A 329 20.78 7.52 -12.23
C VAL A 329 20.92 8.63 -13.28
N SER A 330 20.23 9.76 -13.09
CA SER A 330 20.36 10.93 -13.96
C SER A 330 21.70 11.66 -13.78
N ALA A 331 22.06 12.54 -14.71
CA ALA A 331 23.27 13.36 -14.58
C ALA A 331 23.26 14.25 -13.32
N ALA A 332 22.09 14.77 -12.94
CA ALA A 332 21.95 15.55 -11.72
C ALA A 332 22.12 14.69 -10.45
N GLN A 333 21.56 13.48 -10.47
CA GLN A 333 21.66 12.52 -9.37
C GLN A 333 23.09 11.99 -9.18
N ALA A 334 23.85 11.82 -10.25
CA ALA A 334 25.23 11.34 -10.16
C ALA A 334 26.12 12.23 -9.28
N GLY A 335 25.90 13.55 -9.32
CA GLY A 335 26.61 14.51 -8.48
C GLY A 335 26.29 14.42 -6.98
N THR A 336 25.15 13.84 -6.61
CA THR A 336 24.72 13.71 -5.22
C THR A 336 24.95 12.31 -4.66
N THR A 337 24.72 11.26 -5.45
CA THR A 337 24.76 9.86 -5.00
C THR A 337 26.13 9.22 -5.09
N GLY A 338 27.06 9.83 -5.83
CA GLY A 338 28.33 9.20 -6.20
C GLY A 338 28.18 8.04 -7.20
N ALA A 339 26.96 7.74 -7.66
CA ALA A 339 26.70 6.72 -8.65
C ALA A 339 26.92 7.29 -10.05
N PRO A 340 27.59 6.58 -10.97
CA PRO A 340 27.73 7.06 -12.35
C PRO A 340 26.36 7.30 -12.99
N ALA A 341 26.22 8.39 -13.76
CA ALA A 341 25.02 8.62 -14.56
C ALA A 341 24.79 7.44 -15.53
N GLY A 342 23.54 7.00 -15.65
CA GLY A 342 23.14 5.82 -16.41
C GLY A 342 23.25 4.50 -15.65
N SER A 343 23.83 4.47 -14.45
CA SER A 343 23.81 3.26 -13.62
C SER A 343 22.40 2.92 -13.13
N ALA A 344 22.14 1.63 -12.90
CA ALA A 344 20.82 1.14 -12.53
C ALA A 344 20.38 1.54 -11.11
N ILE A 345 19.12 1.93 -10.98
CA ILE A 345 18.41 2.03 -9.71
C ILE A 345 17.65 0.72 -9.49
N LYS A 346 18.14 -0.10 -8.57
CA LYS A 346 17.71 -1.47 -8.28
C LYS A 346 16.51 -1.51 -7.34
N SER A 347 15.51 -2.30 -7.69
CA SER A 347 14.37 -2.62 -6.80
C SER A 347 14.70 -3.72 -5.78
N ASN A 348 15.90 -4.30 -5.84
CA ASN A 348 16.36 -5.36 -4.95
C ASN A 348 16.16 -5.03 -3.47
N GLY A 349 15.50 -5.89 -2.72
CA GLY A 349 15.16 -5.61 -1.34
C GLY A 349 14.35 -6.71 -0.68
N MET A 350 14.07 -6.52 0.60
CA MET A 350 13.23 -7.40 1.39
C MET A 350 12.61 -6.61 2.54
N GLY A 351 11.36 -6.94 2.87
CA GLY A 351 10.68 -6.43 4.05
C GLY A 351 9.73 -7.45 4.66
N TRP A 352 9.35 -7.21 5.89
CA TRP A 352 8.36 -8.02 6.60
C TRP A 352 7.63 -7.19 7.64
N THR A 353 6.42 -7.66 7.93
CA THR A 353 5.56 -7.12 8.97
C THR A 353 5.17 -8.21 9.95
N VAL A 354 4.95 -7.82 11.19
CA VAL A 354 4.31 -8.65 12.20
C VAL A 354 3.36 -7.80 13.01
N GLY A 355 2.22 -8.36 13.36
CA GLY A 355 1.20 -7.65 14.09
C GLY A 355 0.33 -8.56 14.94
N ALA A 356 -0.30 -7.95 15.94
CA ALA A 356 -1.32 -8.57 16.76
C ALA A 356 -2.39 -7.56 17.12
N ALA A 357 -3.65 -8.00 17.11
CA ALA A 357 -4.80 -7.16 17.46
C ALA A 357 -5.80 -7.91 18.33
N TYR A 358 -6.60 -7.14 19.07
CA TYR A 358 -7.73 -7.63 19.85
C TYR A 358 -8.96 -6.78 19.60
N GLU A 359 -10.05 -7.42 19.19
CA GLU A 359 -11.36 -6.82 18.95
C GLU A 359 -12.33 -7.19 20.08
N PHE A 360 -12.98 -6.19 20.67
CA PHE A 360 -13.96 -6.37 21.75
C PHE A 360 -15.06 -5.29 21.67
N GLY A 361 -16.27 -5.72 21.30
CA GLY A 361 -17.37 -4.78 21.05
C GLY A 361 -16.99 -3.78 19.95
N PRO A 362 -17.20 -2.47 20.15
CA PRO A 362 -16.84 -1.45 19.16
C PRO A 362 -15.34 -1.11 19.12
N TYR A 363 -14.52 -1.72 19.98
CA TYR A 363 -13.09 -1.41 20.11
C TYR A 363 -12.22 -2.40 19.36
N LYS A 364 -11.16 -1.90 18.75
CA LYS A 364 -10.01 -2.68 18.27
C LYS A 364 -8.73 -2.03 18.79
N VAL A 365 -7.80 -2.82 19.29
CA VAL A 365 -6.45 -2.36 19.65
C VAL A 365 -5.43 -3.30 19.04
N GLY A 366 -4.26 -2.79 18.68
CA GLY A 366 -3.23 -3.61 18.07
C GLY A 366 -1.84 -2.98 18.13
N ILE A 367 -0.85 -3.82 17.83
CA ILE A 367 0.55 -3.46 17.71
C ILE A 367 1.10 -4.08 16.44
N ASP A 368 1.81 -3.27 15.65
CA ASP A 368 2.48 -3.72 14.43
C ASP A 368 3.92 -3.25 14.40
N TYR A 369 4.77 -4.04 13.76
CA TYR A 369 6.14 -3.69 13.41
C TYR A 369 6.38 -4.04 11.95
N GLU A 370 7.04 -3.13 11.23
CA GLU A 370 7.47 -3.33 9.84
C GLU A 370 8.93 -2.94 9.72
N THR A 371 9.69 -3.73 8.96
CA THR A 371 11.04 -3.36 8.54
C THR A 371 11.26 -3.75 7.09
N GLY A 372 12.01 -2.93 6.38
CA GLY A 372 12.27 -3.15 4.98
C GLY A 372 13.56 -2.50 4.50
N THR A 373 14.12 -3.08 3.45
CA THR A 373 15.37 -2.62 2.82
C THR A 373 15.27 -2.58 1.31
N ASN A 374 15.98 -1.65 0.68
CA ASN A 374 16.21 -1.60 -0.76
C ASN A 374 17.67 -1.23 -1.07
N ASN A 375 18.35 -2.02 -1.91
CA ASN A 375 19.75 -1.78 -2.24
C ASN A 375 19.98 -0.54 -3.12
N LYS A 376 18.92 0.02 -3.74
CA LYS A 376 18.90 1.27 -4.51
C LYS A 376 19.98 1.42 -5.59
N THR A 377 21.23 1.80 -5.31
CA THR A 377 22.26 2.01 -6.35
C THR A 377 23.39 0.97 -6.30
N SER A 378 24.44 1.19 -7.10
CA SER A 378 25.64 0.33 -7.13
C SER A 378 26.79 0.85 -6.27
N VAL A 379 26.60 1.95 -5.54
CA VAL A 379 27.67 2.66 -4.81
C VAL A 379 27.87 2.11 -3.40
N GLY A 380 26.93 1.29 -2.91
CA GLY A 380 26.99 0.64 -1.61
C GLY A 380 26.14 1.37 -0.57
N GLY A 381 25.73 0.62 0.46
CA GLY A 381 24.64 1.02 1.37
C GLY A 381 23.30 0.43 0.95
N VAL A 382 22.27 0.68 1.76
CA VAL A 382 20.88 0.33 1.47
C VAL A 382 19.98 1.44 2.01
N ASP A 383 18.84 1.65 1.36
CA ASP A 383 17.69 2.27 2.03
C ASP A 383 17.15 1.27 3.07
N ARG A 384 16.85 1.74 4.28
CA ARG A 384 16.24 0.97 5.38
C ARG A 384 15.14 1.80 6.02
N LEU A 385 14.04 1.13 6.36
CA LEU A 385 13.02 1.68 7.22
C LEU A 385 12.64 0.67 8.30
N ASP A 386 12.55 1.13 9.54
CA ASP A 386 11.94 0.42 10.65
C ASP A 386 10.78 1.25 11.22
N GLN A 387 9.62 0.62 11.38
CA GLN A 387 8.40 1.25 11.89
C GLN A 387 7.75 0.37 12.95
N ALA A 388 7.18 0.99 13.97
CA ALA A 388 6.32 0.32 14.92
C ALA A 388 5.13 1.20 15.26
N VAL A 389 3.96 0.63 15.46
CA VAL A 389 2.77 1.36 15.88
C VAL A 389 2.01 0.59 16.95
N ILE A 390 1.55 1.28 17.97
CA ILE A 390 0.47 0.81 18.84
C ILE A 390 -0.72 1.69 18.52
N SER A 391 -1.81 1.07 18.03
CA SER A 391 -3.00 1.79 17.60
C SER A 391 -4.27 1.21 18.18
N GLY A 392 -5.32 2.03 18.14
CA GLY A 392 -6.66 1.63 18.50
C GLY A 392 -7.70 2.37 17.69
N SER A 393 -8.86 1.75 17.56
CA SER A 393 -10.01 2.32 16.89
C SER A 393 -11.30 2.02 17.65
N TYR A 394 -12.26 2.93 17.51
CA TYR A 394 -13.59 2.84 18.07
C TYR A 394 -14.63 3.11 16.99
N ALA A 395 -15.51 2.14 16.75
CA ALA A 395 -16.64 2.30 15.84
C ALA A 395 -17.71 3.20 16.48
N LEU A 396 -17.90 4.40 15.93
CA LEU A 396 -18.97 5.32 16.33
C LEU A 396 -20.32 4.91 15.73
N GLY A 397 -20.29 4.26 14.58
CA GLY A 397 -21.46 3.77 13.84
C GLY A 397 -21.04 3.15 12.51
N PRO A 398 -22.02 2.72 11.69
CA PRO A 398 -21.74 2.20 10.35
C PRO A 398 -20.89 3.19 9.56
N GLY A 399 -19.71 2.74 9.13
CA GLY A 399 -18.77 3.53 8.32
C GLY A 399 -18.08 4.70 9.04
N ILE A 400 -18.19 4.85 10.36
CA ILE A 400 -17.57 5.97 11.08
C ILE A 400 -16.72 5.43 12.23
N LYS A 401 -15.41 5.69 12.20
CA LYS A 401 -14.46 5.27 13.24
C LYS A 401 -13.61 6.44 13.72
N VAL A 402 -13.40 6.52 15.05
CA VAL A 402 -12.26 7.26 15.61
C VAL A 402 -11.07 6.31 15.62
N VAL A 403 -9.92 6.79 15.18
CA VAL A 403 -8.68 6.02 15.14
C VAL A 403 -7.57 6.85 15.75
N GLY A 404 -6.66 6.21 16.47
CA GLY A 404 -5.44 6.86 16.92
C GLY A 404 -4.34 5.86 17.23
N GLY A 405 -3.11 6.36 17.35
CA GLY A 405 -1.97 5.54 17.66
C GLY A 405 -0.72 6.35 17.96
N VAL A 406 0.26 5.67 18.53
CA VAL A 406 1.63 6.19 18.71
C VAL A 406 2.58 5.30 17.93
N PHE A 407 3.58 5.91 17.31
CA PHE A 407 4.47 5.19 16.41
C PHE A 407 5.94 5.60 16.57
N TYR A 408 6.81 4.65 16.27
CA TYR A 408 8.26 4.80 16.11
C TYR A 408 8.61 4.76 14.62
N TYR A 409 9.64 5.51 14.24
CA TYR A 409 10.13 5.58 12.87
C TYR A 409 11.65 5.73 12.85
N ASP A 410 12.33 4.92 12.04
CA ASP A 410 13.77 5.00 11.80
C ASP A 410 14.06 4.72 10.33
N TRP A 411 14.28 5.81 9.61
CA TRP A 411 14.64 5.83 8.20
C TRP A 411 16.12 6.11 8.03
N GLN A 412 16.73 5.35 7.14
CA GLN A 412 18.08 5.59 6.67
C GLN A 412 18.14 5.36 5.17
N GLU A 413 18.41 6.41 4.42
CA GLU A 413 18.69 6.29 3.00
C GLU A 413 20.11 5.73 2.77
N GLU A 414 20.31 5.10 1.61
CA GLU A 414 21.61 4.70 1.11
C GLU A 414 22.65 5.83 1.28
N ASN A 415 23.85 5.47 1.76
CA ASN A 415 24.93 6.42 2.06
C ASN A 415 24.58 7.53 3.07
N GLN A 416 23.50 7.35 3.84
CA GLN A 416 22.97 8.34 4.79
C GLN A 416 22.67 9.67 4.10
N MET A 417 22.22 9.61 2.85
CA MET A 417 21.83 10.81 2.10
C MET A 417 20.69 11.53 2.83
N SER A 418 19.77 10.77 3.42
CA SER A 418 18.86 11.23 4.45
C SER A 418 18.78 10.21 5.59
N ALA A 419 18.50 10.67 6.79
CA ALA A 419 18.20 9.83 7.94
C ALA A 419 17.18 10.55 8.81
N ASN A 420 16.21 9.80 9.34
CA ASN A 420 15.20 10.35 10.23
C ASN A 420 14.85 9.34 11.30
N GLN A 421 14.98 9.73 12.56
CA GLN A 421 14.57 8.91 13.69
C GLN A 421 13.64 9.71 14.58
N GLY A 422 12.54 9.08 15.01
CA GLY A 422 11.60 9.78 15.86
C GLY A 422 10.47 8.95 16.40
N VAL A 423 9.63 9.63 17.16
CA VAL A 423 8.35 9.13 17.65
C VAL A 423 7.26 10.11 17.30
N GLY A 424 6.03 9.61 17.18
CA GLY A 424 4.89 10.46 16.94
C GLY A 424 3.60 9.83 17.40
N GLY A 425 2.53 10.60 17.22
CA GLY A 425 1.19 10.16 17.47
C GLY A 425 0.24 10.72 16.42
N THR A 426 -0.86 10.00 16.21
CA THR A 426 -1.95 10.44 15.35
C THR A 426 -3.29 10.17 16.02
N THR A 427 -4.28 11.01 15.71
CA THR A 427 -5.68 10.73 15.94
C THR A 427 -6.50 11.29 14.80
N GLY A 428 -7.59 10.64 14.46
CA GLY A 428 -8.40 11.03 13.32
C GLY A 428 -9.75 10.34 13.25
N LEU A 429 -10.49 10.72 12.22
CA LEU A 429 -11.71 10.04 11.80
C LEU A 429 -11.45 9.32 10.48
N LYS A 430 -11.88 8.06 10.40
CA LYS A 430 -12.01 7.32 9.14
C LYS A 430 -13.50 7.16 8.84
N LEU A 431 -13.92 7.66 7.69
CA LEU A 431 -15.28 7.54 7.16
C LEU A 431 -15.25 6.60 5.96
N SER A 432 -16.26 5.75 5.81
CA SER A 432 -16.54 4.97 4.60
C SER A 432 -18.02 5.14 4.25
N PHE A 433 -18.34 5.33 2.97
CA PHE A 433 -19.70 5.61 2.50
C PHE A 433 -20.08 4.84 1.26
#